data_AF-A0A9Y2INX5-F1
#
_entry.id   AF-A0A9Y2INX5-F1
#
_cell.length_a   1.000
_cell.length_b   1.000
_cell.length_c   1.000
_cell.angle_alpha   90.00
_cell.angle_beta   90.00
_cell.angle_gamma   90.00
#
_symmetry.space_group_name_H-M   'P 1'
#
loop_
_entity.id
_entity.type
_entity.pdbx_description
1 polymer ?
#
loop_
_entity_poly.entity_id
_entity_poly.type
_entity_poly.pdbx_seq_one_letter_code
_entity_poly.pdbx_strand_id
1 'polypeptide(L)'
;MSRRVIDDFAELDVAMTTVAPSSAGQLSLLDLVSAGVRIGLGEDGQRDYWSPYGNCDLLDRTWQLAFTRGFRRDEHIELALAAVTMGGASIMSHDVPRLAGVPDRPELAAGDRADLVLVDGETPPSAVEMDRGRDWTILHEGAVVVEGLAVL
;
A
#
# COMPACT_ATOMS: atom_id res chain seq x y z
N MET A 1 9.51 -7.46 -23.14
CA MET A 1 8.14 -8.02 -23.26
C MET A 1 7.19 -7.39 -22.26
N SER A 2 7.57 -7.27 -20.98
CA SER A 2 6.76 -6.61 -19.93
C SER A 2 6.42 -5.14 -20.21
N ARG A 3 7.33 -4.35 -20.78
CA ARG A 3 7.10 -2.91 -21.00
C ARG A 3 5.85 -2.59 -21.81
N ARG A 4 5.63 -3.30 -22.93
CA ARG A 4 4.43 -3.11 -23.76
C ARG A 4 3.15 -3.39 -22.98
N VAL A 5 3.11 -4.44 -22.16
CA VAL A 5 1.95 -4.76 -21.33
C VAL A 5 1.68 -3.66 -20.31
N ILE A 6 2.74 -3.08 -19.72
CA ILE A 6 2.62 -1.98 -18.76
C ILE A 6 2.08 -0.72 -19.45
N ASP A 7 2.56 -0.40 -20.66
CA ASP A 7 2.08 0.74 -21.43
C ASP A 7 0.60 0.55 -21.82
N ASP A 8 0.21 -0.67 -22.26
CA ASP A 8 -1.18 -1.01 -22.55
C ASP A 8 -2.09 -0.89 -21.30
N PHE A 9 -1.59 -1.27 -20.12
CA PHE A 9 -2.33 -1.11 -18.86
C PHE A 9 -2.58 0.36 -18.54
N ALA A 10 -1.56 1.20 -18.73
CA ALA A 10 -1.66 2.63 -18.48
C ALA A 10 -2.64 3.30 -19.45
N GLU A 11 -2.55 2.99 -20.75
CA GLU A 11 -3.42 3.53 -21.81
C GLU A 11 -4.89 3.16 -21.58
N LEU A 12 -5.15 1.92 -21.17
CA LEU A 12 -6.50 1.39 -20.98
C LEU A 12 -7.07 1.63 -19.57
N ASP A 13 -6.33 2.31 -18.68
CA ASP A 13 -6.67 2.48 -17.26
C ASP A 13 -6.99 1.14 -16.55
N VAL A 14 -6.22 0.10 -16.87
CA VAL A 14 -6.32 -1.20 -16.20
C VAL A 14 -5.53 -1.13 -14.89
N ALA A 15 -6.26 -1.16 -13.78
CA ALA A 15 -5.66 -1.27 -12.46
C ALA A 15 -5.07 -2.66 -12.21
N MET A 16 -4.04 -2.72 -11.37
CA MET A 16 -3.44 -3.96 -10.90
C MET A 16 -3.42 -3.99 -9.38
N THR A 17 -3.63 -5.16 -8.79
CA THR A 17 -3.37 -5.41 -7.37
C THR A 17 -2.32 -6.50 -7.23
N THR A 18 -1.53 -6.43 -6.16
CA THR A 18 -0.51 -7.43 -5.83
C THR A 18 -0.72 -7.93 -4.41
N VAL A 19 -0.37 -9.19 -4.17
CA VAL A 19 -0.43 -9.84 -2.84
C VAL A 19 0.96 -10.04 -2.23
N ALA A 20 1.95 -9.30 -2.74
CA ALA A 20 3.37 -9.45 -2.42
C ALA A 20 3.91 -10.90 -2.52
N PRO A 21 3.68 -11.60 -3.65
CA PRO A 21 4.18 -12.97 -3.79
C PRO A 21 5.71 -12.98 -3.84
N SER A 22 6.32 -13.98 -3.20
CA SER A 22 7.77 -14.21 -3.22
C SER A 22 8.27 -14.85 -4.53
N SER A 23 7.35 -15.22 -5.43
CA SER A 23 7.68 -15.83 -6.72
C SER A 23 8.23 -14.82 -7.73
N ALA A 24 9.09 -15.32 -8.62
CA ALA A 24 9.64 -14.55 -9.72
C ALA A 24 8.60 -14.32 -10.85
N GLY A 25 8.93 -13.43 -11.80
CA GLY A 25 8.11 -13.17 -12.99
C GLY A 25 7.02 -12.12 -12.82
N GLN A 26 6.97 -11.48 -11.66
CA GLN A 26 6.06 -10.37 -11.38
C GLN A 26 6.48 -9.11 -12.14
N LEU A 27 5.50 -8.29 -12.53
CA LEU A 27 5.76 -6.98 -13.11
C LEU A 27 6.43 -6.06 -12.07
N SER A 28 7.36 -5.23 -12.53
CA SER A 28 8.07 -4.27 -11.69
C SER A 28 7.10 -3.21 -11.17
N LEU A 29 6.99 -3.09 -9.85
CA LEU A 29 6.19 -2.06 -9.19
C LEU A 29 6.63 -0.66 -9.63
N LEU A 30 7.94 -0.45 -9.75
CA LEU A 30 8.52 0.83 -10.17
C LEU A 30 8.12 1.18 -11.59
N ASP A 31 8.13 0.21 -12.51
CA ASP A 31 7.76 0.45 -13.91
C ASP A 31 6.27 0.72 -14.07
N LEU A 32 5.42 0.01 -13.32
CA LEU A 32 3.97 0.18 -13.32
C LEU A 32 3.58 1.58 -12.84
N VAL A 33 4.12 2.00 -11.70
CA VAL A 33 3.84 3.33 -11.14
C VAL A 33 4.41 4.42 -12.04
N SER A 34 5.63 4.25 -12.57
CA SER A 34 6.23 5.21 -13.50
C SER A 34 5.45 5.34 -14.81
N ALA A 35 4.71 4.31 -15.21
CA ALA A 35 3.81 4.36 -16.37
C ALA A 35 2.42 4.93 -16.04
N GLY A 36 2.10 5.20 -14.77
CA GLY A 36 0.80 5.71 -14.35
C GLY A 36 -0.28 4.64 -14.20
N VAL A 37 0.12 3.38 -14.01
CA VAL A 37 -0.82 2.28 -13.70
C VAL A 37 -1.27 2.40 -12.25
N ARG A 38 -2.58 2.31 -12.01
CA ARG A 38 -3.15 2.22 -10.66
C ARG A 38 -2.73 0.91 -10.03
N ILE A 39 -2.03 0.98 -8.89
CA ILE A 39 -1.52 -0.19 -8.19
C ILE A 39 -2.02 -0.22 -6.75
N GLY A 40 -2.50 -1.37 -6.30
CA GLY A 40 -2.91 -1.61 -4.92
C GLY A 40 -2.22 -2.82 -4.32
N LEU A 41 -2.16 -2.87 -3.00
CA LEU A 41 -1.68 -4.01 -2.23
C LEU A 41 -2.85 -4.66 -1.49
N GLY A 42 -2.97 -5.97 -1.63
CA GLY A 42 -3.99 -6.77 -0.99
C GLY A 42 -3.40 -7.92 -0.20
N GLU A 43 -4.18 -8.40 0.75
CA GLU A 43 -3.83 -9.49 1.65
C GLU A 43 -4.22 -10.88 1.08
N ASP A 44 -5.28 -10.92 0.26
CA ASP A 44 -5.93 -12.15 -0.24
C ASP A 44 -6.47 -13.03 0.91
N GLY A 45 -6.63 -14.35 0.68
CA GLY A 45 -7.18 -15.30 1.65
C GLY A 45 -6.62 -15.15 3.06
N GLN A 46 -7.52 -15.13 4.05
CA GLN A 46 -7.23 -14.86 5.45
C GLN A 46 -7.47 -16.10 6.31
N ARG A 47 -6.40 -16.88 6.54
CA ARG A 47 -6.43 -18.10 7.36
C ARG A 47 -7.60 -19.03 6.99
N ASP A 48 -7.79 -19.19 5.70
CA ASP A 48 -8.88 -19.96 5.11
C ASP A 48 -8.37 -21.26 4.50
N TYR A 49 -9.24 -21.95 3.75
CA TYR A 49 -8.90 -23.22 3.10
C TYR A 49 -7.86 -23.09 1.96
N TRP A 50 -7.58 -21.87 1.48
CA TRP A 50 -6.62 -21.59 0.42
C TRP A 50 -5.28 -21.10 0.97
N SER A 51 -5.31 -20.29 2.02
CA SER A 51 -4.14 -19.66 2.60
C SER A 51 -4.14 -19.77 4.13
N PRO A 52 -3.12 -20.40 4.73
CA PRO A 52 -2.94 -20.36 6.18
C PRO A 52 -2.37 -19.01 6.66
N TYR A 53 -1.99 -18.11 5.74
CA TYR A 53 -1.41 -16.81 6.04
C TYR A 53 -2.49 -15.72 6.15
N GLY A 54 -2.08 -14.54 6.59
CA GLY A 54 -2.96 -13.38 6.76
C GLY A 54 -3.19 -13.01 8.22
N ASN A 55 -3.18 -11.72 8.49
CA ASN A 55 -3.44 -11.11 9.79
C ASN A 55 -4.25 -9.81 9.69
N CYS A 56 -4.81 -9.52 8.51
CA CYS A 56 -5.51 -8.28 8.20
C CYS A 56 -4.70 -6.99 8.47
N ASP A 57 -3.37 -7.07 8.46
CA ASP A 57 -2.48 -5.94 8.72
C ASP A 57 -1.77 -5.53 7.42
N LEU A 58 -2.21 -4.42 6.86
CA LEU A 58 -1.67 -3.90 5.60
C LEU A 58 -0.26 -3.32 5.75
N LEU A 59 0.18 -2.91 6.95
CA LEU A 59 1.56 -2.49 7.18
C LEU A 59 2.49 -3.71 7.16
N ASP A 60 2.08 -4.81 7.78
CA ASP A 60 2.78 -6.10 7.69
C ASP A 60 2.85 -6.60 6.23
N ARG A 61 1.78 -6.42 5.46
CA ARG A 61 1.80 -6.75 4.03
C ARG A 61 2.71 -5.83 3.23
N THR A 62 2.78 -4.56 3.59
CA THR A 62 3.68 -3.57 2.96
C THR A 62 5.13 -3.93 3.20
N TRP A 63 5.47 -4.32 4.42
CA TRP A 63 6.77 -4.89 4.75
C TRP A 63 7.11 -6.09 3.86
N GLN A 64 6.18 -7.04 3.71
CA GLN A 64 6.40 -8.20 2.85
C GLN A 64 6.60 -7.78 1.38
N LEU A 65 5.85 -6.78 0.90
CA LEU A 65 6.04 -6.24 -0.45
C LEU A 65 7.46 -5.69 -0.62
N ALA A 66 7.92 -4.83 0.28
CA ALA A 66 9.26 -4.27 0.24
C ALA A 66 10.33 -5.38 0.31
N PHE A 67 10.17 -6.35 1.20
CA PHE A 67 11.07 -7.49 1.35
C PHE A 67 11.14 -8.36 0.08
N THR A 68 9.99 -8.76 -0.46
CA THR A 68 9.92 -9.63 -1.67
C THR A 68 10.38 -8.93 -2.94
N ARG A 69 10.30 -7.59 -2.98
CA ARG A 69 10.84 -6.75 -4.07
C ARG A 69 12.30 -6.33 -3.86
N GLY A 70 12.89 -6.68 -2.71
CA GLY A 70 14.27 -6.34 -2.39
C GLY A 70 14.50 -4.84 -2.23
N PHE A 71 13.49 -4.09 -1.82
CA PHE A 71 13.59 -2.66 -1.59
C PHE A 71 14.44 -2.37 -0.36
N ARG A 72 15.42 -1.47 -0.51
CA ARG A 72 16.36 -1.04 0.54
C ARG A 72 16.48 0.47 0.66
N ARG A 73 15.91 1.19 -0.30
CA ARG A 73 15.89 2.66 -0.28
C ARG A 73 14.55 3.10 0.29
N ASP A 74 14.60 4.11 1.13
CA ASP A 74 13.44 4.74 1.75
C ASP A 74 12.39 5.10 0.70
N GLU A 75 12.82 5.67 -0.44
CA GLU A 75 11.94 6.03 -1.56
C GLU A 75 11.11 4.86 -2.11
N HIS A 76 11.65 3.64 -2.07
CA HIS A 76 10.94 2.45 -2.56
C HIS A 76 10.04 1.84 -1.50
N ILE A 77 10.41 1.94 -0.23
CA ILE A 77 9.60 1.47 0.90
C ILE A 77 8.36 2.38 1.03
N GLU A 78 8.56 3.68 0.96
CA GLU A 78 7.47 4.64 0.95
C GLU A 78 6.58 4.50 -0.29
N LEU A 79 7.12 4.08 -1.44
CA LEU A 79 6.29 3.73 -2.61
C LEU A 79 5.39 2.52 -2.31
N ALA A 80 5.91 1.49 -1.63
CA ALA A 80 5.10 0.36 -1.21
C ALA A 80 3.97 0.81 -0.27
N LEU A 81 4.27 1.74 0.64
CA LEU A 81 3.27 2.36 1.52
C LEU A 81 2.23 3.18 0.73
N ALA A 82 2.66 3.99 -0.24
CA ALA A 82 1.76 4.77 -1.09
C ALA A 82 0.85 3.86 -1.93
N ALA A 83 1.35 2.70 -2.37
CA ALA A 83 0.56 1.71 -3.11
C ALA A 83 -0.54 1.08 -2.24
N VAL A 84 -0.30 0.82 -0.95
CA VAL A 84 -1.33 0.25 -0.05
C VAL A 84 -2.36 1.29 0.39
N THR A 85 -1.98 2.57 0.47
CA THR A 85 -2.87 3.66 0.85
C THR A 85 -3.59 4.25 -0.37
N MET A 86 -3.04 5.30 -0.95
CA MET A 86 -3.65 6.04 -2.05
C MET A 86 -3.71 5.24 -3.35
N GLY A 87 -2.73 4.37 -3.59
CA GLY A 87 -2.78 3.42 -4.70
C GLY A 87 -4.03 2.54 -4.64
N GLY A 88 -4.28 1.90 -3.48
CA GLY A 88 -5.50 1.13 -3.22
C GLY A 88 -6.77 1.98 -3.33
N ALA A 89 -6.79 3.17 -2.73
CA ALA A 89 -7.93 4.08 -2.83
C ALA A 89 -8.25 4.48 -4.28
N SER A 90 -7.21 4.71 -5.10
CA SER A 90 -7.33 5.04 -6.52
C SER A 90 -7.92 3.91 -7.36
N ILE A 91 -7.86 2.66 -6.90
CA ILE A 91 -8.52 1.52 -7.56
C ILE A 91 -10.01 1.48 -7.20
N MET A 92 -10.35 1.83 -5.96
CA MET A 92 -11.73 1.79 -5.46
C MET A 92 -12.57 2.97 -5.98
N SER A 93 -11.95 4.13 -6.20
CA SER A 93 -12.60 5.29 -6.81
C SER A 93 -11.66 6.02 -7.77
N HIS A 94 -12.18 6.33 -8.96
CA HIS A 94 -11.44 7.10 -9.97
C HIS A 94 -11.31 8.59 -9.62
N ASP A 95 -12.08 9.08 -8.65
CA ASP A 95 -11.97 10.44 -8.12
C ASP A 95 -10.66 10.64 -7.34
N VAL A 96 -10.09 9.54 -6.84
CA VAL A 96 -8.77 9.54 -6.20
C VAL A 96 -7.69 9.47 -7.29
N PRO A 97 -6.73 10.41 -7.29
CA PRO A 97 -5.66 10.44 -8.28
C PRO A 97 -4.78 9.20 -8.19
N ARG A 98 -4.19 8.82 -9.32
CA ARG A 98 -3.16 7.78 -9.40
C ARG A 98 -1.86 8.31 -8.81
N LEU A 99 -0.99 7.40 -8.39
CA LEU A 99 0.39 7.78 -8.06
C LEU A 99 1.08 8.35 -9.30
N ALA A 100 1.63 9.55 -9.18
CA ALA A 100 2.28 10.29 -10.27
C ALA A 100 3.71 9.81 -10.57
N GLY A 101 4.27 8.93 -9.73
CA GLY A 101 5.59 8.34 -9.92
C GLY A 101 6.16 7.72 -8.66
N VAL A 102 7.39 7.20 -8.76
CA VAL A 102 8.12 6.60 -7.63
C VAL A 102 8.31 7.55 -6.43
N PRO A 103 8.65 8.84 -6.59
CA PRO A 103 8.82 9.74 -5.46
C PRO A 103 7.50 10.34 -4.96
N ASP A 104 6.36 9.98 -5.56
CA ASP A 104 5.08 10.57 -5.20
C ASP A 104 4.65 10.15 -3.80
N ARG A 105 4.35 11.14 -2.97
CA ARG A 105 3.93 10.99 -1.57
C ARG A 105 2.65 11.78 -1.39
N PRO A 106 1.49 11.18 -1.66
CA PRO A 106 0.23 11.84 -1.40
C PRO A 106 0.13 12.22 0.08
N GLU A 107 -0.09 13.51 0.34
CA GLU A 107 -0.27 14.05 1.69
C GLU A 107 -1.74 14.13 2.04
N LEU A 108 -2.03 14.18 3.35
CA LEU A 108 -3.36 14.50 3.86
C LEU A 108 -3.61 16.01 3.73
N ALA A 109 -4.75 16.38 3.17
CA ALA A 109 -5.14 17.77 3.00
C ALA A 109 -6.39 18.13 3.82
N ALA A 110 -6.52 19.41 4.17
CA ALA A 110 -7.74 19.91 4.79
C ALA A 110 -8.93 19.74 3.82
N GLY A 111 -9.97 19.04 4.26
CA GLY A 111 -11.14 18.69 3.44
C GLY A 111 -11.22 17.21 3.10
N ASP A 112 -10.14 16.45 3.30
CA ASP A 112 -10.16 15.00 3.18
C ASP A 112 -11.01 14.36 4.29
N ARG A 113 -11.46 13.13 4.03
CA ARG A 113 -12.18 12.32 5.02
C ARG A 113 -11.27 12.09 6.22
N ALA A 114 -11.82 12.25 7.43
CA ALA A 114 -11.08 12.11 8.68
C ALA A 114 -10.90 10.63 9.09
N ASP A 115 -10.36 9.83 8.17
CA ASP A 115 -9.95 8.44 8.38
C ASP A 115 -8.42 8.40 8.51
N LEU A 116 -7.94 8.20 9.74
CA LEU A 116 -6.53 8.31 10.07
C LEU A 116 -6.08 7.11 10.88
N VAL A 117 -4.86 6.64 10.62
CA VAL A 117 -4.19 5.64 11.44
C VAL A 117 -2.92 6.28 11.98
N LEU A 118 -2.85 6.43 13.30
CA LEU A 118 -1.67 6.89 14.01
C LEU A 118 -0.86 5.66 14.41
N VAL A 119 0.41 5.66 14.05
CA VAL A 119 1.36 4.57 14.32
C VAL A 119 2.65 5.16 14.86
N ASP A 120 3.37 4.38 15.65
CA ASP A 120 4.71 4.73 16.10
C ASP A 120 5.73 4.60 14.96
N GLY A 121 6.58 5.61 14.83
CA GLY A 121 7.71 5.61 13.91
C GLY A 121 8.29 7.01 13.73
N GLU A 122 9.61 7.09 13.54
CA GLU A 122 10.28 8.36 13.23
C GLU A 122 10.13 8.73 11.75
N THR A 123 10.04 7.71 10.87
CA THR A 123 9.86 7.87 9.43
C THR A 123 8.92 6.80 8.89
N PRO A 124 8.29 6.98 7.72
CA PRO A 124 7.44 5.94 7.13
C PRO A 124 8.20 4.60 6.92
N PRO A 125 9.47 4.59 6.44
CA PRO A 125 10.26 3.36 6.43
C PRO A 125 10.48 2.74 7.81
N SER A 126 10.69 3.54 8.88
CA SER A 126 10.87 2.99 10.22
C SER A 126 9.60 2.32 10.72
N ALA A 127 8.44 2.96 10.52
CA ALA A 127 7.13 2.44 10.90
C ALA A 127 6.81 1.12 10.17
N VAL A 128 7.12 1.03 8.87
CA VAL A 128 6.84 -0.15 8.04
C VAL A 128 7.83 -1.28 8.28
N GLU A 129 9.14 -1.00 8.38
CA GLU A 129 10.19 -2.03 8.39
C GLU A 129 10.73 -2.40 9.76
N MET A 130 10.89 -1.41 10.65
CA MET A 130 11.72 -1.56 11.85
C MET A 130 10.86 -1.69 13.10
N ASP A 131 10.05 -0.67 13.37
CA ASP A 131 9.38 -0.51 14.65
C ASP A 131 8.15 -1.41 14.71
N ARG A 132 7.36 -1.43 13.62
CA ARG A 132 6.12 -2.22 13.47
C ARG A 132 5.31 -2.24 14.78
N GLY A 133 5.25 -1.06 15.41
CA GLY A 133 4.63 -0.84 16.70
C GLY A 133 3.15 -1.20 16.63
N ARG A 134 2.60 -1.65 17.75
CA ARG A 134 1.20 -2.09 17.86
C ARG A 134 0.34 -1.13 18.66
N ASP A 135 0.85 0.03 19.05
CA ASP A 135 0.09 1.04 19.77
C ASP A 135 -0.62 1.97 18.78
N TRP A 136 -1.66 1.45 18.12
CA TRP A 136 -2.36 2.20 17.07
C TRP A 136 -3.53 2.97 17.64
N THR A 137 -3.71 4.19 17.13
CA THR A 137 -4.96 4.94 17.27
C THR A 137 -5.60 5.07 15.90
N ILE A 138 -6.85 4.63 15.75
CA ILE A 138 -7.59 4.69 14.49
C ILE A 138 -8.75 5.66 14.65
N LEU A 139 -8.82 6.61 13.74
CA LEU A 139 -9.94 7.51 13.56
C LEU A 139 -10.72 7.09 12.32
N HIS A 140 -12.04 7.09 12.44
CA HIS A 140 -12.96 6.89 11.32
C HIS A 140 -14.03 7.98 11.37
N GLU A 141 -14.21 8.72 10.26
CA GLU A 141 -15.13 9.86 10.18
C GLU A 141 -14.93 10.88 11.33
N GLY A 142 -13.69 11.07 11.76
CA GLY A 142 -13.31 12.03 12.81
C GLY A 142 -13.55 11.55 14.24
N ALA A 143 -14.04 10.33 14.46
CA ALA A 143 -14.17 9.72 15.77
C ALA A 143 -13.05 8.69 16.00
N VAL A 144 -12.47 8.66 17.21
CA VAL A 144 -11.55 7.60 17.61
C VAL A 144 -12.38 6.31 17.79
N VAL A 145 -12.03 5.28 17.04
CA VAL A 145 -12.73 3.97 17.05
C VAL A 145 -11.86 2.84 17.59
N VAL A 146 -10.53 3.02 17.57
CA VAL A 146 -9.57 2.07 18.14
C VAL A 146 -8.47 2.82 18.87
N GLU A 147 -8.08 2.34 20.05
CA GLU A 147 -6.94 2.81 20.83
C GLU A 147 -6.20 1.60 21.41
N GLY A 148 -4.88 1.50 21.22
CA GLY A 148 -4.06 0.39 21.75
C GLY A 148 -4.52 -1.00 21.28
N LEU A 149 -5.00 -1.11 20.03
CA LEU A 149 -5.64 -2.32 19.46
C LEU A 149 -6.93 -2.78 20.16
N ALA A 150 -7.54 -1.94 20.99
CA ALA A 150 -8.88 -2.16 21.52
C ALA A 150 -9.90 -1.30 20.76
N VAL A 151 -10.99 -1.91 20.31
CA VAL A 151 -12.13 -1.21 19.71
C VAL A 151 -12.93 -0.52 20.82
N LEU A 152 -13.28 0.75 20.61
CA LEU A 152 -14.04 1.58 21.54
C LEU A 152 -15.57 1.44 21.37
#